data_AF-A0A3N5VEG7-F1
#
_entry.id   AF-A0A3N5VEG7-F1
#
_cell.length_a   1.000
_cell.length_b   1.000
_cell.length_c   1.000
_cell.angle_alpha   90.00
_cell.angle_beta   90.00
_cell.angle_gamma   90.00
#
_symmetry.space_group_name_H-M   'P 1'
#
loop_
_entity.id
_entity.type
_entity.pdbx_description
1 polymer ?
#
loop_
_entity_poly.entity_id
_entity_poly.type
_entity_poly.pdbx_seq_one_letter_code
_entity_poly.pdbx_strand_id
1 'polypeptide(L)'
;MAFGKYKEVMALKAKDAKVTGVAQDGGVVTTVLCYALEQGIIDGALLAAKSETPWLPKPVVATTKEQIIAAAGTKYTISPNMSAIKSAAREYALDKIAIVGTPCQIYAARKMQLYPFGARHIADKIALTVGIFCTENFSYAGLKTVIEDHCKVPIESVRKMEIGKGKFSIKGAKDVAIPIKETHKYEQDGCHVCSDLTAE
;
A
#
# COMPACT_ATOMS: atom_id res chain seq x y z
N MET A 1 -17.41 17.18 1.57
CA MET A 1 -17.75 15.84 2.10
C MET A 1 -16.44 15.24 2.56
N ALA A 2 -16.33 14.71 3.78
CA ALA A 2 -15.04 14.29 4.35
C ALA A 2 -14.51 12.92 3.86
N PHE A 3 -15.26 12.25 2.97
CA PHE A 3 -14.99 10.89 2.48
C PHE A 3 -15.20 10.79 0.95
N GLY A 4 -15.17 11.92 0.24
CA GLY A 4 -15.37 11.98 -1.19
C GLY A 4 -16.73 11.50 -1.68
N LYS A 5 -16.77 11.07 -2.94
CA LYS A 5 -17.96 10.51 -3.60
C LYS A 5 -17.91 8.98 -3.54
N TYR A 6 -18.94 8.36 -2.99
CA TYR A 6 -19.05 6.91 -2.90
C TYR A 6 -20.47 6.44 -3.21
N LYS A 7 -20.63 5.15 -3.51
CA LYS A 7 -21.93 4.49 -3.66
C LYS A 7 -22.42 3.85 -2.36
N GLU A 8 -21.53 3.16 -1.66
CA GLU A 8 -21.83 2.44 -0.43
C GLU A 8 -20.58 2.33 0.46
N VAL A 9 -20.78 2.17 1.76
CA VAL A 9 -19.72 1.90 2.75
C VAL A 9 -20.06 0.61 3.49
N MET A 10 -19.14 -0.35 3.48
CA MET A 10 -19.33 -1.67 4.08
C MET A 10 -18.11 -2.08 4.91
N ALA A 11 -18.36 -2.85 5.97
CA ALA A 11 -17.31 -3.54 6.72
C ALA A 11 -17.16 -4.98 6.20
N LEU A 12 -15.99 -5.30 5.63
CA LEU A 12 -15.75 -6.56 4.94
C LEU A 12 -14.53 -7.29 5.50
N LYS A 13 -14.59 -8.63 5.47
CA LYS A 13 -13.46 -9.50 5.81
C LYS A 13 -13.41 -10.67 4.83
N ALA A 14 -12.21 -10.98 4.35
CA ALA A 14 -11.93 -12.11 3.50
C ALA A 14 -12.28 -13.43 4.19
N LYS A 15 -12.76 -14.40 3.40
CA LYS A 15 -13.04 -15.78 3.85
C LYS A 15 -11.84 -16.72 3.68
N ASP A 16 -10.94 -16.41 2.74
CA ASP A 16 -9.77 -17.24 2.47
C ASP A 16 -8.74 -17.13 3.60
N ALA A 17 -8.50 -18.25 4.27
CA ALA A 17 -7.52 -18.36 5.35
C ALA A 17 -6.11 -17.94 4.92
N LYS A 18 -5.71 -18.21 3.67
CA LYS A 18 -4.40 -17.81 3.12
C LYS A 18 -4.26 -16.29 3.08
N VAL A 19 -5.33 -15.58 2.73
CA VAL A 19 -5.36 -14.12 2.72
C VAL A 19 -5.40 -13.58 4.14
N THR A 20 -6.31 -14.07 4.99
CA THR A 20 -6.46 -13.55 6.36
C THR A 20 -5.23 -13.80 7.23
N GLY A 21 -4.43 -14.82 6.94
CA GLY A 21 -3.18 -15.11 7.66
C GLY A 21 -2.06 -14.10 7.44
N VAL A 22 -2.11 -13.33 6.34
CA VAL A 22 -1.06 -12.36 5.98
C VAL A 22 -1.56 -10.92 5.84
N ALA A 23 -2.88 -10.70 5.85
CA ALA A 23 -3.49 -9.40 5.69
C ALA A 23 -3.20 -8.45 6.87
N GLN A 24 -3.16 -7.15 6.56
CA GLN A 24 -3.12 -6.12 7.60
C GLN A 24 -4.41 -6.13 8.43
N ASP A 25 -5.55 -6.01 7.74
CA ASP A 25 -6.87 -5.90 8.33
C ASP A 25 -7.79 -7.04 7.83
N GLY A 26 -8.91 -6.69 7.20
CA GLY A 26 -9.86 -7.65 6.66
C GLY A 26 -9.39 -8.40 5.40
N GLY A 27 -8.25 -8.06 4.80
CA GLY A 27 -7.74 -8.72 3.58
C GLY A 27 -8.48 -8.36 2.29
N VAL A 28 -9.29 -7.30 2.31
CA VAL A 28 -10.16 -6.88 1.20
C VAL A 28 -9.36 -6.60 -0.08
N VAL A 29 -8.28 -5.83 0.00
CA VAL A 29 -7.44 -5.48 -1.16
C VAL A 29 -6.93 -6.73 -1.86
N THR A 30 -6.32 -7.64 -1.10
CA THR A 30 -5.79 -8.90 -1.63
C THR A 30 -6.88 -9.76 -2.26
N THR A 31 -8.04 -9.90 -1.60
CA THR A 31 -9.17 -10.69 -2.13
C THR A 31 -9.72 -10.09 -3.42
N VAL A 32 -9.91 -8.77 -3.49
CA VAL A 32 -10.41 -8.08 -4.69
C VAL A 32 -9.46 -8.28 -5.85
N LEU A 33 -8.14 -8.16 -5.63
CA LEU A 33 -7.15 -8.36 -6.68
C LEU A 33 -7.06 -9.81 -7.16
N CYS A 34 -7.05 -10.78 -6.24
CA CYS A 34 -7.07 -12.20 -6.62
C CYS A 34 -8.30 -12.51 -7.48
N TYR A 35 -9.48 -12.05 -7.04
CA TYR A 35 -10.71 -12.22 -7.81
C TYR A 35 -10.64 -11.52 -9.17
N ALA A 36 -10.19 -10.26 -9.22
CA ALA A 36 -10.08 -9.51 -10.48
C ALA A 36 -9.12 -10.17 -11.47
N LEU A 37 -8.02 -10.76 -10.99
CA LEU A 37 -7.07 -11.50 -11.81
C LEU A 37 -7.71 -12.78 -12.36
N GLU A 38 -8.41 -13.55 -11.52
CA GLU A 38 -9.11 -14.77 -11.94
C GLU A 38 -10.19 -14.53 -12.99
N GLN A 39 -10.92 -13.44 -12.84
CA GLN A 39 -11.98 -13.06 -13.78
C GLN A 39 -11.45 -12.35 -15.03
N GLY A 40 -10.13 -12.15 -15.14
CA GLY A 40 -9.53 -11.40 -16.25
C GLY A 40 -9.97 -9.95 -16.31
N ILE A 41 -10.39 -9.34 -15.18
CA ILE A 41 -10.64 -7.89 -15.08
C ILE A 41 -9.30 -7.16 -15.10
N ILE A 42 -8.26 -7.79 -14.55
CA ILE A 42 -6.87 -7.30 -14.56
C ILE A 42 -5.96 -8.43 -15.06
N ASP A 43 -4.83 -8.07 -15.65
CA ASP A 43 -3.75 -8.99 -16.05
C ASP A 43 -2.60 -8.97 -15.03
N GLY A 44 -2.54 -7.93 -14.21
CA GLY A 44 -1.59 -7.80 -13.11
C GLY A 44 -1.80 -6.53 -12.30
N ALA A 45 -1.06 -6.41 -11.20
CA ALA A 45 -1.20 -5.33 -10.23
C ALA A 45 0.15 -4.71 -9.83
N LEU A 46 0.18 -3.39 -9.66
CA LEU A 46 1.30 -2.68 -9.03
C LEU A 46 1.14 -2.73 -7.51
N LEU A 47 2.09 -3.39 -6.82
CA LEU A 47 2.02 -3.64 -5.38
C LEU A 47 3.34 -3.29 -4.67
N ALA A 48 3.25 -3.12 -3.35
CA ALA A 48 4.39 -2.95 -2.45
C ALA A 48 4.80 -4.30 -1.83
N ALA A 49 5.76 -4.99 -2.45
CA ALA A 49 6.26 -6.27 -1.96
C ALA A 49 7.38 -6.10 -0.92
N LYS A 50 7.65 -7.18 -0.18
CA LYS A 50 8.83 -7.25 0.69
C LYS A 50 10.11 -7.18 -0.15
N SER A 51 11.13 -6.49 0.35
CA SER A 51 12.49 -6.51 -0.20
C SER A 51 13.42 -7.33 0.70
N GLU A 52 14.70 -7.38 0.34
CA GLU A 52 15.76 -7.98 1.15
C GLU A 52 16.01 -7.19 2.44
N THR A 53 15.77 -5.87 2.40
CA THR A 53 15.87 -5.01 3.57
C THR A 53 14.57 -5.07 4.38
N PRO A 54 14.62 -5.46 5.67
CA PRO A 54 13.43 -5.60 6.51
C PRO A 54 12.57 -4.34 6.50
N TRP A 55 11.27 -4.51 6.24
CA TRP A 55 10.27 -3.44 6.22
C TRP A 55 10.48 -2.31 5.20
N LEU A 56 11.51 -2.39 4.35
CA LEU A 56 11.64 -1.52 3.17
C LEU A 56 10.89 -2.18 2.00
N PRO A 57 9.74 -1.67 1.54
CA PRO A 57 9.00 -2.24 0.45
C PRO A 57 9.64 -1.91 -0.90
N LYS A 58 9.50 -2.81 -1.86
CA LYS A 58 9.83 -2.55 -3.26
C LYS A 58 8.57 -2.59 -4.14
N PRO A 59 8.40 -1.64 -5.08
CA PRO A 59 7.40 -1.75 -6.12
C PRO A 59 7.60 -3.02 -6.94
N VAL A 60 6.52 -3.75 -7.20
CA VAL A 60 6.53 -4.93 -8.08
C VAL A 60 5.30 -4.94 -8.99
N VAL A 61 5.44 -5.64 -10.11
CA VAL A 61 4.32 -6.06 -10.95
C VAL A 61 3.97 -7.49 -10.56
N ALA A 62 2.79 -7.71 -10.00
CA ALA A 62 2.29 -9.03 -9.63
C ALA A 62 1.30 -9.53 -10.69
N THR A 63 1.57 -10.69 -11.28
CA THR A 63 0.73 -11.33 -12.32
C THR A 63 0.17 -12.68 -11.87
N THR A 64 0.45 -13.11 -10.63
CA THR A 64 -0.11 -14.32 -10.03
C THR A 64 -0.74 -14.04 -8.66
N LYS A 65 -1.66 -14.92 -8.24
CA LYS A 65 -2.29 -14.83 -6.91
C LYS A 65 -1.26 -14.90 -5.79
N GLU A 66 -0.26 -15.76 -5.94
CA GLU A 66 0.79 -15.97 -4.96
C GLU A 66 1.62 -14.70 -4.76
N GLN A 67 1.94 -13.99 -5.84
CA GLN A 67 2.62 -12.69 -5.78
C GLN A 67 1.74 -11.62 -5.12
N ILE A 68 0.45 -11.60 -5.42
CA ILE A 68 -0.52 -10.67 -4.80
C ILE A 68 -0.61 -10.92 -3.29
N ILE A 69 -0.74 -12.18 -2.86
CA ILE A 69 -0.81 -12.58 -1.45
C ILE A 69 0.51 -12.28 -0.73
N ALA A 70 1.65 -12.53 -1.37
CA ALA A 70 2.98 -12.27 -0.78
C ALA A 70 3.23 -10.77 -0.51
N ALA A 71 2.58 -9.88 -1.26
CA ALA A 71 2.70 -8.44 -1.07
C ALA A 71 1.82 -7.88 0.08
N ALA A 72 0.92 -8.71 0.65
CA ALA A 72 0.00 -8.28 1.70
C ALA A 72 0.70 -7.73 2.97
N GLY A 73 -0.07 -6.99 3.77
CA GLY A 73 0.39 -6.32 4.99
C GLY A 73 0.95 -4.91 4.74
N THR A 74 0.71 -4.01 5.68
CA THR A 74 1.13 -2.61 5.54
C THR A 74 2.61 -2.45 5.87
N LYS A 75 3.32 -1.63 5.09
CA LYS A 75 4.67 -1.17 5.40
C LYS A 75 4.58 0.34 5.51
N TYR A 76 4.77 0.89 6.71
CA TYR A 76 4.64 2.32 7.01
C TYR A 76 5.89 3.11 6.56
N THR A 77 6.37 2.83 5.36
CA THR A 77 7.43 3.58 4.70
C THR A 77 7.11 3.71 3.21
N ILE A 78 7.73 4.67 2.57
CA ILE A 78 7.50 5.00 1.16
C ILE A 78 7.76 3.79 0.26
N SER A 79 6.75 3.43 -0.54
CA SER A 79 6.90 2.54 -1.71
C SER A 79 6.40 3.26 -2.95
N PRO A 80 7.26 3.63 -3.92
CA PRO A 80 6.84 4.39 -5.08
C PRO A 80 6.19 3.48 -6.15
N ASN A 81 5.03 2.87 -5.84
CA ASN A 81 4.40 1.84 -6.69
C ASN A 81 4.22 2.27 -8.15
N MET A 82 3.92 3.56 -8.38
CA MET A 82 3.75 4.13 -9.72
C MET A 82 5.01 4.07 -10.58
N SER A 83 6.21 3.91 -10.02
CA SER A 83 7.44 3.79 -10.81
C SER A 83 7.44 2.53 -11.69
N ALA A 84 6.73 1.48 -11.27
CA ALA A 84 6.63 0.21 -11.99
C ALA A 84 5.62 0.23 -13.15
N ILE A 85 4.84 1.29 -13.33
CA ILE A 85 3.74 1.31 -14.31
C ILE A 85 4.21 1.17 -15.76
N LYS A 86 5.38 1.73 -16.09
CA LYS A 86 5.95 1.62 -17.44
C LYS A 86 6.43 0.19 -17.71
N SER A 87 7.10 -0.44 -16.74
CA SER A 87 7.51 -1.85 -16.82
C SER A 87 6.27 -2.75 -16.96
N ALA A 88 5.22 -2.53 -16.16
CA ALA A 88 3.96 -3.26 -16.29
C ALA A 88 3.35 -3.17 -17.69
N ALA A 89 3.31 -1.97 -18.29
CA ALA A 89 2.71 -1.75 -19.59
C ALA A 89 3.59 -2.16 -20.79
N ARG A 90 4.89 -2.39 -20.59
CA ARG A 90 5.87 -2.61 -21.68
C ARG A 90 6.60 -3.93 -21.56
N GLU A 91 7.28 -4.17 -20.45
CA GLU A 91 8.08 -5.38 -20.22
C GLU A 91 7.16 -6.57 -19.91
N TYR A 92 6.16 -6.36 -19.05
CA TYR A 92 5.15 -7.38 -18.74
C TYR A 92 4.01 -7.39 -19.75
N ALA A 93 3.96 -6.40 -20.66
CA ALA A 93 2.95 -6.26 -21.71
C ALA A 93 1.50 -6.36 -21.21
N LEU A 94 1.21 -5.91 -19.97
CA LEU A 94 -0.14 -5.96 -19.41
C LEU A 94 -1.05 -4.96 -20.13
N ASP A 95 -2.31 -5.32 -20.36
CA ASP A 95 -3.32 -4.45 -20.96
C ASP A 95 -4.33 -3.93 -19.94
N LYS A 96 -4.57 -4.67 -18.84
CA LYS A 96 -5.45 -4.28 -17.74
C LYS A 96 -4.66 -4.28 -16.42
N ILE A 97 -4.13 -3.13 -16.04
CA ILE A 97 -3.28 -2.94 -14.86
C ILE A 97 -4.13 -2.50 -13.67
N ALA A 98 -3.98 -3.19 -12.55
CA ALA A 98 -4.45 -2.72 -11.26
C ALA A 98 -3.39 -1.89 -10.54
N ILE A 99 -3.80 -0.89 -9.79
CA ILE A 99 -2.92 -0.08 -8.94
C ILE A 99 -3.45 -0.14 -7.51
N VAL A 100 -2.59 -0.54 -6.56
CA VAL A 100 -2.83 -0.34 -5.13
C VAL A 100 -1.93 0.76 -4.64
N GLY A 101 -2.50 1.75 -3.97
CA GLY A 101 -1.72 2.86 -3.45
C GLY A 101 -2.45 3.68 -2.40
N THR A 102 -1.67 4.51 -1.72
CA THR A 102 -2.17 5.57 -0.86
C THR A 102 -2.81 6.68 -1.71
N PRO A 103 -3.56 7.64 -1.10
CA PRO A 103 -4.29 8.68 -1.83
C PRO A 103 -3.45 9.44 -2.86
N CYS A 104 -2.22 9.83 -2.50
CA CYS A 104 -1.31 10.53 -3.42
C CYS A 104 -0.92 9.69 -4.65
N GLN A 105 -0.87 8.36 -4.54
CA GLN A 105 -0.61 7.46 -5.66
C GLN A 105 -1.85 7.26 -6.54
N ILE A 106 -3.04 7.21 -5.94
CA ILE A 106 -4.31 7.22 -6.68
C ILE A 106 -4.45 8.51 -7.47
N TYR A 107 -4.16 9.65 -6.85
CA TYR A 107 -4.11 10.95 -7.53
C TYR A 107 -3.12 10.94 -8.71
N ALA A 108 -1.91 10.38 -8.52
CA ALA A 108 -0.95 10.24 -9.62
C ALA A 108 -1.48 9.40 -10.78
N ALA A 109 -2.18 8.29 -10.50
CA ALA A 109 -2.82 7.46 -11.52
C ALA A 109 -3.92 8.24 -12.27
N ARG A 110 -4.80 8.94 -11.57
CA ARG A 110 -5.87 9.75 -12.18
C ARG A 110 -5.33 10.92 -13.00
N LYS A 111 -4.31 11.60 -12.48
CA LYS A 111 -3.60 12.66 -13.21
C LYS A 111 -2.98 12.12 -14.50
N MET A 112 -2.37 10.93 -14.46
CA MET A 112 -1.82 10.29 -15.65
C MET A 112 -2.91 9.97 -16.69
N GLN A 113 -4.10 9.54 -16.26
CA GLN A 113 -5.21 9.26 -17.16
C GLN A 113 -5.72 10.51 -17.88
N LEU A 114 -5.81 11.65 -17.17
CA LEU A 114 -6.30 12.91 -17.74
C LEU A 114 -5.21 13.67 -18.52
N TYR A 115 -3.96 13.57 -18.08
CA TYR A 115 -2.82 14.32 -18.60
C TYR A 115 -1.63 13.38 -18.84
N PRO A 116 -1.68 12.52 -19.88
CA PRO A 116 -0.70 11.44 -20.10
C PRO A 116 0.64 11.92 -20.68
N PHE A 117 1.18 13.03 -20.17
CA PHE A 117 2.51 13.52 -20.53
C PHE A 117 3.56 12.46 -20.20
N GLY A 118 4.22 11.91 -21.24
CA GLY A 118 5.20 10.83 -21.08
C GLY A 118 4.62 9.44 -20.80
N ALA A 119 3.29 9.29 -20.83
CA ALA A 119 2.56 8.05 -20.53
C ALA A 119 1.76 7.51 -21.73
N ARG A 120 2.30 7.68 -22.94
CA ARG A 120 1.69 7.23 -24.21
C ARG A 120 1.28 5.76 -24.12
N HIS A 121 0.01 5.41 -24.39
CA HIS A 121 -0.51 4.03 -24.30
C HIS A 121 -0.24 3.33 -22.96
N ILE A 122 -0.29 4.08 -21.86
CA ILE A 122 -0.19 3.54 -20.48
C ILE A 122 -1.44 3.91 -19.69
N ALA A 123 -1.88 5.17 -19.78
CA ALA A 123 -3.07 5.68 -19.09
C ALA A 123 -4.32 4.80 -19.27
N ASP A 124 -4.62 4.41 -20.51
CA ASP A 124 -5.82 3.63 -20.85
C ASP A 124 -5.74 2.18 -20.39
N LYS A 125 -4.54 1.71 -20.00
CA LYS A 125 -4.33 0.36 -19.47
C LYS A 125 -4.66 0.26 -17.97
N ILE A 126 -4.91 1.37 -17.29
CA ILE A 126 -5.28 1.36 -15.86
C ILE A 126 -6.75 0.93 -15.74
N ALA A 127 -6.96 -0.36 -15.44
CA ALA A 127 -8.29 -0.97 -15.38
C ALA A 127 -8.93 -0.89 -13.99
N LEU A 128 -8.12 -0.92 -12.93
CA LEU A 128 -8.59 -0.90 -11.54
C LEU A 128 -7.64 -0.10 -10.65
N THR A 129 -8.20 0.72 -9.77
CA THR A 129 -7.46 1.38 -8.70
C THR A 129 -8.07 1.02 -7.36
N VAL A 130 -7.26 0.55 -6.42
CA VAL A 130 -7.68 0.26 -5.05
C VAL A 130 -6.89 1.17 -4.10
N GLY A 131 -7.57 2.20 -3.60
CA GLY A 131 -7.02 3.10 -2.60
C GLY A 131 -6.99 2.48 -1.21
N ILE A 132 -5.91 2.70 -0.47
CA ILE A 132 -5.84 2.42 0.97
C ILE A 132 -5.80 3.72 1.75
N PHE A 133 -6.45 3.75 2.92
CA PHE A 133 -6.46 4.93 3.77
C PHE A 133 -5.05 5.25 4.25
N CYS A 134 -4.74 6.54 4.33
CA CYS A 134 -3.41 7.01 4.69
C CYS A 134 -3.51 8.37 5.38
N THR A 135 -2.96 8.47 6.58
CA THR A 135 -2.83 9.74 7.30
C THR A 135 -1.46 10.34 7.03
N GLU A 136 -0.41 9.57 7.32
CA GLU A 136 0.98 9.94 7.09
C GLU A 136 1.80 8.73 6.63
N ASN A 137 3.02 8.99 6.18
CA ASN A 137 4.00 7.97 5.85
C ASN A 137 5.37 8.39 6.38
N PHE A 138 6.27 7.43 6.57
CA PHE A 138 7.60 7.68 7.13
C PHE A 138 8.67 7.45 6.07
N SER A 139 9.80 8.15 6.20
CA SER A 139 11.03 7.70 5.53
C SER A 139 11.48 6.38 6.15
N TYR A 140 12.22 5.55 5.41
CA TYR A 140 12.72 4.29 5.97
C TYR A 140 13.63 4.52 7.19
N ALA A 141 14.49 5.55 7.12
CA ALA A 141 15.33 5.96 8.25
C ALA A 141 14.47 6.38 9.45
N GLY A 142 13.44 7.20 9.23
CA GLY A 142 12.51 7.63 10.29
C GLY A 142 11.77 6.46 10.92
N LEU A 143 11.24 5.53 10.10
CA LEU A 143 10.60 4.31 10.57
C LEU A 143 11.55 3.45 11.40
N LYS A 144 12.79 3.26 10.91
CA LYS A 144 13.82 2.50 11.62
C LYS A 144 14.13 3.11 12.98
N THR A 145 14.30 4.43 13.06
CA THR A 145 14.48 5.15 14.33
C THR A 145 13.29 4.96 15.28
N VAL A 146 12.05 5.06 14.78
CA VAL A 146 10.85 4.80 15.60
C VAL A 146 10.86 3.38 16.19
N ILE A 147 11.27 2.39 15.41
CA ILE A 147 11.29 0.98 15.85
C ILE A 147 12.44 0.70 16.81
N GLU A 148 13.67 1.05 16.43
CA GLU A 148 14.87 0.68 17.20
C GLU A 148 15.08 1.59 18.41
N ASP A 149 14.84 2.90 18.28
CA ASP A 149 15.13 3.85 19.36
C ASP A 149 13.95 4.07 20.29
N HIS A 150 12.72 4.16 19.77
CA HIS A 150 11.54 4.38 20.63
C HIS A 150 10.92 3.07 21.10
N CYS A 151 10.76 2.09 20.20
CA CYS A 151 10.19 0.81 20.59
C CYS A 151 11.22 -0.17 21.20
N LYS A 152 12.54 0.08 21.03
CA LYS A 152 13.63 -0.78 21.52
C LYS A 152 13.53 -2.23 21.02
N VAL A 153 13.15 -2.40 19.76
CA VAL A 153 13.00 -3.70 19.10
C VAL A 153 13.86 -3.74 17.84
N PRO A 154 14.64 -4.81 17.57
CA PRO A 154 15.33 -4.97 16.29
C PRO A 154 14.33 -5.08 15.15
N ILE A 155 14.50 -4.29 14.09
CA ILE A 155 13.55 -4.20 12.96
C ILE A 155 13.32 -5.56 12.27
N GLU A 156 14.34 -6.42 12.27
CA GLU A 156 14.32 -7.79 11.73
C GLU A 156 13.34 -8.69 12.48
N SER A 157 13.12 -8.42 13.77
CA SER A 157 12.23 -9.23 14.62
C SER A 157 10.76 -8.83 14.50
N VAL A 158 10.47 -7.70 13.84
CA VAL A 158 9.10 -7.19 13.69
C VAL A 158 8.33 -8.04 12.68
N ARG A 159 7.16 -8.51 13.09
CA ARG A 159 6.23 -9.33 12.28
C ARG A 159 5.04 -8.54 11.78
N LYS A 160 4.57 -7.55 12.55
CA LYS A 160 3.46 -6.67 12.18
C LYS A 160 3.62 -5.30 12.83
N MET A 161 3.20 -4.26 12.11
CA MET A 161 3.05 -2.90 12.62
C MET A 161 1.59 -2.48 12.49
N GLU A 162 1.11 -1.63 13.37
CA GLU A 162 -0.25 -1.10 13.34
C GLU A 162 -0.29 0.31 13.92
N ILE A 163 -0.91 1.23 13.19
CA ILE A 163 -1.22 2.58 13.67
C ILE A 163 -2.73 2.66 13.89
N GLY A 164 -3.13 2.91 15.13
CA GLY A 164 -4.53 2.98 15.49
C GLY A 164 -4.72 3.39 16.95
N LYS A 165 -5.90 3.92 17.28
CA LYS A 165 -6.24 4.34 18.66
C LYS A 165 -5.19 5.28 19.29
N GLY A 166 -4.58 6.14 18.48
CA GLY A 166 -3.55 7.11 18.91
C GLY A 166 -2.18 6.50 19.25
N LYS A 167 -1.90 5.26 18.82
CA LYS A 167 -0.65 4.55 19.10
C LYS A 167 -0.04 3.95 17.85
N PHE A 168 1.29 3.92 17.82
CA PHE A 168 2.09 3.10 16.91
C PHE A 168 2.44 1.80 17.64
N SER A 169 1.99 0.66 17.13
CA SER A 169 2.13 -0.65 17.75
C SER A 169 2.96 -1.59 16.89
N ILE A 170 3.83 -2.37 17.52
CA ILE A 170 4.68 -3.38 16.92
C ILE A 170 4.35 -4.72 17.55
N LYS A 171 4.25 -5.76 16.72
CA LYS A 171 4.29 -7.17 17.13
C LYS A 171 5.56 -7.81 16.59
N GLY A 172 6.35 -8.43 17.45
CA GLY A 172 7.68 -8.95 17.08
C GLY A 172 8.29 -9.85 18.15
N ALA A 173 9.59 -9.69 18.42
CA ALA A 173 10.22 -10.32 19.58
C ALA A 173 9.63 -9.82 20.91
N LYS A 174 9.23 -8.55 20.94
CA LYS A 174 8.48 -7.91 22.02
C LYS A 174 7.36 -7.09 21.43
N ASP A 175 6.17 -7.24 21.99
CA ASP A 175 5.03 -6.41 21.62
C ASP A 175 5.14 -5.06 22.36
N VAL A 176 5.15 -3.98 21.59
CA VAL A 176 5.37 -2.61 22.10
C VAL A 176 4.37 -1.67 21.44
N ALA A 177 3.84 -0.72 22.20
CA ALA A 177 3.01 0.34 21.66
C ALA A 177 3.44 1.68 22.26
N ILE A 178 3.72 2.66 21.40
CA ILE A 178 4.09 4.02 21.79
C ILE A 178 3.01 5.01 21.35
N PRO A 179 2.85 6.16 22.03
CA PRO A 179 2.00 7.25 21.57
C PRO A 179 2.39 7.73 20.17
N ILE A 180 1.42 7.96 19.29
CA ILE A 180 1.69 8.43 17.92
C ILE A 180 2.38 9.81 17.89
N LYS A 181 2.19 10.63 18.92
CA LYS A 181 2.86 11.94 19.06
C LYS A 181 4.39 11.85 19.04
N GLU A 182 4.94 10.71 19.47
CA GLU A 182 6.39 10.49 19.46
C GLU A 182 6.93 10.24 18.05
N THR A 183 6.06 9.85 17.11
CA THR A 183 6.43 9.58 15.71
C THR A 183 6.36 10.82 14.82
N HIS A 184 5.68 11.90 15.23
CA HIS A 184 5.36 13.04 14.36
C HIS A 184 6.59 13.67 13.67
N LYS A 185 7.73 13.74 14.37
CA LYS A 185 8.97 14.30 13.82
C LYS A 185 9.65 13.45 12.74
N TYR A 186 9.17 12.22 12.50
CA TYR A 186 9.72 11.27 11.53
C TYR A 186 8.85 11.11 10.29
N GLU A 187 7.68 11.75 10.29
CA GLU A 187 6.77 11.79 9.15
C GLU A 187 7.46 12.42 7.94
N GLN A 188 7.01 12.04 6.75
CA GLN A 188 7.44 12.69 5.53
C GLN A 188 6.77 14.07 5.42
N ASP A 189 7.56 15.14 5.29
CA ASP A 189 7.06 16.52 5.18
C ASP A 189 5.98 16.71 4.09
N GLY A 190 6.09 15.97 2.97
CA GLY A 190 5.11 15.99 1.89
C GLY A 190 3.70 15.52 2.30
N CYS A 191 3.55 14.81 3.42
CA CYS A 191 2.25 14.41 3.95
C CYS A 191 1.49 15.60 4.56
N HIS A 192 2.17 16.64 5.05
CA HIS A 192 1.53 17.77 5.75
C HIS A 192 0.69 18.68 4.84
N VAL A 193 0.82 18.52 3.52
CA VAL A 193 -0.02 19.20 2.53
C VAL A 193 -1.10 18.29 1.93
N CYS A 194 -1.14 17.02 2.32
CA CYS A 194 -2.15 16.06 1.86
C CYS A 194 -3.49 16.37 2.54
N SER A 195 -4.55 16.48 1.72
CA SER A 195 -5.91 16.72 2.18
C SER A 195 -6.84 15.53 1.99
N ASP A 196 -6.31 14.39 1.54
CA ASP A 196 -7.06 13.18 1.25
C ASP A 196 -6.61 12.05 2.19
N LEU A 197 -7.58 11.53 2.97
CA LEU A 197 -7.41 10.41 3.89
C LEU A 197 -7.87 9.09 3.25
N THR A 198 -8.95 9.13 2.48
CA THR A 198 -9.71 7.94 2.05
C THR A 198 -9.48 7.51 0.61
N ALA A 199 -8.53 8.15 -0.08
CA ALA A 199 -8.21 7.92 -1.49
C ALA A 199 -9.42 8.17 -2.40
N GLU A 200 -9.91 9.42 -2.33
CA GLU A 200 -11.07 9.92 -3.08
C GLU A 200 -10.82 9.98 -4.61
#